data_AF-A0A843IEI8-F1
#
_entry.id   AF-A0A843IEI8-F1
#
_cell.length_a   1.000
_cell.length_b   1.000
_cell.length_c   1.000
_cell.angle_alpha   90.00
_cell.angle_beta   90.00
_cell.angle_gamma   90.00
#
_symmetry.space_group_name_H-M   'P 1'
#
loop_
_entity.id
_entity.type
_entity.pdbx_description
1 polymer ?
#
loop_
_entity_poly.entity_id
_entity_poly.type
_entity_poly.pdbx_seq_one_letter_code
_entity_poly.pdbx_strand_id
1 'polypeptide(L)'
;LASIKMPIDLFIGKSSVQTNIYVFRVGEAHRNDDVVKFIDFSNDGYTRTNRKKASVNLRDTDHAKERYQEVVDLVSFGKSKLHYFEENDYYEGHIDSDNGADWNQSAPVDSTPKLEDFKKTVSDYLAWEAAKLLKNKGTMPGK
;
A
#
# COMPACT_ATOMS: atom_id res chain seq x y z
N LEU A 1 20.46 0.82 1.91
CA LEU A 1 19.56 0.37 3.00
C LEU A 1 18.14 0.47 2.49
N ALA A 2 17.31 -0.55 2.68
CA ALA A 2 15.92 -0.51 2.21
C ALA A 2 14.97 -1.32 3.09
N SER A 3 13.71 -0.91 3.11
CA SER A 3 12.57 -1.63 3.65
C SER A 3 11.51 -1.75 2.58
N ILE A 4 11.14 -2.98 2.24
CA ILE A 4 10.23 -3.29 1.14
C ILE A 4 9.00 -3.96 1.72
N LYS A 5 7.85 -3.29 1.62
CA LYS A 5 6.57 -3.82 2.06
C LYS A 5 5.99 -4.74 1.00
N MET A 6 5.72 -5.99 1.36
CA MET A 6 5.28 -7.03 0.43
C MET A 6 3.75 -7.14 0.38
N PRO A 7 3.19 -7.80 -0.66
CA PRO A 7 1.75 -8.06 -0.74
C PRO A 7 1.24 -8.86 0.45
N ILE A 8 0.04 -8.52 0.94
CA ILE A 8 -0.58 -9.21 2.08
C ILE A 8 -1.00 -10.64 1.76
N ASP A 9 -1.19 -10.94 0.48
CA ASP A 9 -1.62 -12.25 -0.03
C ASP A 9 -0.43 -13.14 -0.41
N LEU A 10 0.81 -12.75 -0.08
CA LEU A 10 2.02 -13.49 -0.41
C LEU A 10 1.95 -14.97 0.05
N PHE A 11 1.32 -15.20 1.20
CA PHE A 11 1.12 -16.53 1.80
C PHE A 11 -0.34 -17.01 1.77
N ILE A 12 -1.13 -16.57 0.77
CA ILE A 12 -2.54 -16.93 0.63
C ILE A 12 -2.78 -18.43 0.81
N GLY A 13 -3.71 -18.78 1.70
CA GLY A 13 -4.04 -20.17 2.02
C GLY A 13 -3.14 -20.86 3.05
N LYS A 14 -2.12 -20.17 3.56
CA LYS A 14 -1.23 -20.64 4.63
C LYS A 14 -1.30 -19.73 5.84
N SER A 15 -1.15 -18.43 5.65
CA SER A 15 -1.20 -17.41 6.70
C SER A 15 -1.64 -16.07 6.14
N SER A 16 -2.09 -15.17 7.02
CA SER A 16 -2.38 -13.77 6.70
C SER A 16 -1.53 -12.91 7.61
N VAL A 17 -0.37 -12.51 7.12
CA VAL A 17 0.64 -11.76 7.87
C VAL A 17 1.19 -10.64 7.00
N GLN A 18 1.45 -9.49 7.60
CA GLN A 18 2.19 -8.41 6.96
C GLN A 18 3.66 -8.83 6.85
N THR A 19 4.24 -8.66 5.66
CA THR A 19 5.61 -9.10 5.37
C THR A 19 6.40 -7.92 4.84
N ASN A 20 7.61 -7.73 5.37
CA ASN A 20 8.57 -6.75 4.87
C ASN A 20 9.91 -7.44 4.62
N ILE A 21 10.67 -6.96 3.65
CA ILE A 21 12.05 -7.38 3.36
C ILE A 21 12.97 -6.21 3.68
N TYR A 22 13.99 -6.47 4.51
CA TYR A 22 15.00 -5.47 4.87
C TYR A 22 16.32 -5.77 4.14
N VAL A 23 16.91 -4.74 3.54
CA VAL A 23 18.18 -4.84 2.80
C VAL A 23 19.22 -3.96 3.46
N PHE A 24 20.22 -4.60 4.08
CA PHE A 24 21.33 -3.94 4.76
C PHE A 24 22.63 -4.69 4.51
N ARG A 25 23.76 -4.03 4.79
CA ARG A 25 25.10 -4.63 4.66
C ARG A 25 25.53 -5.20 6.00
N VAL A 26 26.16 -6.36 5.97
CA VAL A 26 26.66 -7.03 7.18
C VAL A 26 28.00 -6.43 7.57
N GLY A 27 28.20 -6.14 8.85
CA GLY A 27 29.45 -5.57 9.38
C GLY A 27 29.59 -4.06 9.19
N GLU A 28 28.59 -3.41 8.59
CA GLU A 28 28.51 -1.95 8.50
C GLU A 28 27.47 -1.45 9.51
N ALA A 29 27.89 -0.54 10.39
CA ALA A 29 26.99 0.09 11.35
C ALA A 29 26.05 1.05 10.63
N HIS A 30 24.77 0.97 10.98
CA HIS A 30 23.76 1.89 10.49
C HIS A 30 23.79 3.19 11.31
N ARG A 31 23.89 4.33 10.62
CA ARG A 31 23.91 5.67 11.20
C ARG A 31 22.57 6.35 10.94
N ASN A 32 22.14 7.23 11.84
CA ASN A 32 20.89 7.98 11.70
C ASN A 32 20.81 8.83 10.42
N ASP A 33 21.96 9.25 9.87
CA ASP A 33 22.04 10.03 8.63
C ASP A 33 22.04 9.14 7.37
N ASP A 34 22.02 7.80 7.51
CA ASP A 34 21.98 6.90 6.37
C ASP A 34 20.58 6.91 5.75
N VAL A 35 20.52 7.18 4.45
CA VAL A 35 19.26 7.19 3.72
C VAL A 35 18.72 5.76 3.58
N VAL A 36 17.50 5.57 4.07
CA VAL A 36 16.72 4.35 3.95
C VAL A 36 15.65 4.51 2.88
N LYS A 37 15.61 3.55 1.97
CA LYS A 37 14.60 3.49 0.91
C LYS A 37 13.41 2.67 1.37
N PHE A 38 12.27 3.31 1.55
CA PHE A 38 11.00 2.65 1.84
C PHE A 38 10.24 2.46 0.54
N ILE A 39 9.93 1.20 0.23
CA ILE A 39 9.30 0.80 -1.03
C ILE A 39 7.99 0.07 -0.69
N ASP A 40 6.85 0.64 -1.07
CA ASP A 40 5.57 -0.04 -1.01
C ASP A 40 5.43 -0.96 -2.22
N PHE A 41 5.74 -2.24 -2.02
CA PHE A 41 5.59 -3.28 -3.03
C PHE A 41 4.38 -4.17 -2.78
N SER A 42 3.33 -3.61 -2.15
CA SER A 42 2.09 -4.33 -1.90
C SER A 42 1.34 -4.75 -3.17
N ASN A 43 1.58 -4.06 -4.28
CA ASN A 43 1.18 -4.47 -5.62
C ASN A 43 2.40 -4.94 -6.44
N ASP A 44 2.62 -6.26 -6.47
CA ASP A 44 3.78 -6.86 -7.13
C ASP A 44 3.50 -7.37 -8.55
N GLY A 45 2.30 -7.10 -9.08
CA GLY A 45 1.86 -7.53 -10.41
C GLY A 45 1.43 -8.99 -10.53
N TYR A 46 1.62 -9.81 -9.48
CA TYR A 46 1.17 -11.19 -9.47
C TYR A 46 -0.25 -11.32 -8.93
N THR A 47 -1.12 -11.99 -9.68
CA THR A 47 -2.39 -12.49 -9.14
C THR A 47 -2.17 -13.86 -8.51
N ARG A 48 -2.45 -13.97 -7.21
CA ARG A 48 -2.40 -15.23 -6.45
C ARG A 48 -3.80 -15.80 -6.22
N THR A 49 -3.94 -17.11 -6.35
CA THR A 49 -5.17 -17.83 -5.99
C THR A 49 -4.84 -19.11 -5.22
N ASN A 50 -5.71 -19.54 -4.31
CA ASN A 50 -5.53 -20.81 -3.60
C ASN A 50 -6.62 -21.83 -3.99
N ARG A 51 -6.63 -22.27 -5.25
CA ARG A 51 -7.61 -23.26 -5.74
C ARG A 51 -7.01 -24.67 -5.70
N LYS A 52 -7.63 -25.58 -4.94
CA LYS A 52 -7.18 -26.98 -4.72
C LYS A 52 -6.94 -27.80 -6.01
N LYS A 53 -7.65 -27.49 -7.11
CA LYS A 53 -7.56 -28.20 -8.39
C LYS A 53 -7.02 -27.33 -9.53
N ALA A 54 -6.46 -26.16 -9.23
CA ALA A 54 -5.86 -25.32 -10.26
C ALA A 54 -4.44 -25.80 -10.60
N SER A 55 -4.13 -25.85 -11.90
CA SER A 55 -2.78 -26.13 -12.40
C SER A 55 -1.81 -24.97 -12.14
N VAL A 56 -2.32 -23.73 -12.10
CA VAL A 56 -1.54 -22.51 -11.89
C VAL A 56 -2.28 -21.60 -10.91
N ASN A 57 -1.60 -21.32 -9.79
CA ASN A 57 -2.08 -20.51 -8.67
C ASN A 57 -1.36 -19.17 -8.53
N LEU A 58 -0.30 -18.94 -9.31
CA LEU A 58 0.42 -17.67 -9.41
C LEU A 58 0.46 -17.28 -10.89
N ARG A 59 -0.11 -16.13 -11.23
CA ARG A 59 -0.13 -15.61 -12.60
C ARG A 59 0.46 -14.22 -12.63
N ASP A 60 1.39 -14.02 -13.56
CA ASP A 60 1.83 -12.67 -13.92
C ASP A 60 0.68 -11.99 -14.66
N THR A 61 0.12 -10.94 -14.06
CA THR A 61 -1.06 -10.23 -14.56
C THR A 61 -0.82 -8.76 -14.84
N ASP A 62 0.25 -8.20 -14.28
CA ASP A 62 0.63 -6.82 -14.49
C ASP A 62 2.15 -6.63 -14.34
N HIS A 63 2.88 -7.12 -15.34
CA HIS A 63 4.33 -6.89 -15.49
C HIS A 63 5.14 -7.28 -14.24
N ALA A 64 4.79 -8.39 -13.60
CA ALA A 64 5.34 -8.75 -12.31
C ALA A 64 6.86 -8.85 -12.36
N LYS A 65 7.41 -9.50 -13.38
CA LYS A 65 8.86 -9.67 -13.52
C LYS A 65 9.59 -8.32 -13.61
N GLU A 66 9.04 -7.40 -14.40
CA GLU A 66 9.58 -6.06 -14.58
C GLU A 66 9.47 -5.23 -13.30
N ARG A 67 8.35 -5.34 -12.57
CA ARG A 67 8.18 -4.70 -11.25
C ARG A 67 9.19 -5.21 -10.23
N TYR A 68 9.45 -6.52 -10.18
CA TYR A 68 10.49 -7.09 -9.31
C TYR A 68 11.90 -6.59 -9.71
N GLN A 69 12.18 -6.45 -11.00
CA GLN A 69 13.43 -5.85 -11.46
C GLN A 69 13.54 -4.38 -11.04
N GLU A 70 12.45 -3.63 -11.14
CA GLU A 70 12.40 -2.24 -10.69
C GLU A 70 12.67 -2.12 -9.19
N VAL A 71 12.18 -3.03 -8.33
CA VAL A 71 12.55 -3.04 -6.90
C VAL A 71 14.05 -3.16 -6.71
N VAL A 72 14.72 -4.05 -7.45
CA VAL A 72 16.18 -4.21 -7.39
C VAL A 72 16.89 -2.92 -7.80
N ASP A 73 16.40 -2.28 -8.86
CA ASP A 73 16.94 -1.03 -9.37
C ASP A 73 16.71 0.13 -8.40
N LEU A 74 15.53 0.22 -7.78
CA LEU A 74 15.19 1.22 -6.75
C LEU A 74 16.07 1.06 -5.51
N VAL A 75 16.28 -0.17 -5.04
CA VAL A 75 17.19 -0.44 -3.90
C VAL A 75 18.61 0.02 -4.22
N SER A 76 19.06 -0.18 -5.46
CA SER A 76 20.44 0.08 -5.89
C SER A 76 20.70 1.56 -6.25
N PHE A 77 19.78 2.19 -6.98
CA PHE A 77 19.97 3.50 -7.62
C PHE A 77 18.96 4.56 -7.17
N GLY A 78 17.93 4.17 -6.42
CA GLY A 78 16.91 5.06 -5.90
C GLY A 78 15.93 5.59 -6.94
N LYS A 79 15.28 6.73 -6.62
CA LYS A 79 14.12 7.30 -7.33
C LYS A 79 14.27 7.43 -8.85
N SER A 80 15.50 7.59 -9.35
CA SER A 80 15.80 7.70 -10.79
C SER A 80 15.35 6.51 -11.65
N LYS A 81 15.04 5.37 -11.02
CA LYS A 81 14.62 4.13 -11.68
C LYS A 81 13.12 3.85 -11.59
N LEU A 82 12.35 4.80 -11.07
CA LEU A 82 10.90 4.69 -10.91
C LEU A 82 10.21 4.68 -12.28
N HIS A 83 9.33 3.70 -12.48
CA HIS A 83 8.67 3.38 -13.74
C HIS A 83 7.24 2.85 -13.53
N TYR A 84 7.06 1.70 -12.86
CA TYR A 84 5.74 1.11 -12.58
C TYR A 84 5.18 1.46 -11.19
N PHE A 85 6.04 1.94 -10.29
CA PHE A 85 5.64 2.42 -8.96
C PHE A 85 5.12 3.85 -9.07
N GLU A 86 4.16 4.21 -8.24
CA GLU A 86 3.76 5.61 -8.10
C GLU A 86 4.75 6.35 -7.21
N GLU A 87 4.72 7.70 -7.26
CA GLU A 87 5.59 8.52 -6.43
C GLU A 87 5.35 8.32 -4.92
N ASN A 88 4.14 7.89 -4.54
CA ASN A 88 3.78 7.57 -3.16
C ASN A 88 4.28 6.19 -2.70
N ASP A 89 4.62 5.31 -3.64
CA ASP A 89 5.10 3.95 -3.32
C ASP A 89 6.60 3.94 -3.03
N TYR A 90 7.29 5.07 -3.19
CA TYR A 90 8.72 5.20 -2.95
C TYR A 90 9.05 6.42 -2.10
N TYR A 91 9.70 6.19 -0.96
CA TYR A 91 10.09 7.25 -0.03
C TYR A 91 11.52 7.05 0.46
N GLU A 92 12.31 8.13 0.45
CA GLU A 92 13.63 8.16 1.07
C GLU A 92 13.53 8.88 2.42
N GLY A 93 13.89 8.17 3.49
CA GLY A 93 13.86 8.68 4.85
C GLY A 93 15.05 8.21 5.67
N HIS A 94 14.94 8.31 6.99
CA HIS A 94 15.96 7.92 7.94
C HIS A 94 15.34 7.05 9.02
N ILE A 95 16.16 6.22 9.66
CA ILE A 95 15.73 5.34 10.74
C ILE A 95 16.58 5.64 11.97
N ASP A 96 15.94 5.66 13.13
CA ASP A 96 16.61 5.81 14.42
C ASP A 96 17.33 4.50 14.81
N SER A 97 18.67 4.55 14.83
CA SER A 97 19.53 3.42 15.19
C SER A 97 19.33 2.94 16.63
N ASP A 98 18.83 3.79 17.52
CA ASP A 98 18.66 3.48 18.94
C ASP A 98 17.28 2.90 19.27
N ASN A 99 16.27 3.16 18.43
CA ASN A 99 14.89 2.72 18.64
C ASN A 99 14.50 1.52 17.75
N GLY A 100 14.82 1.58 16.45
CA GLY A 100 14.55 0.51 15.49
C GLY A 100 13.06 0.15 15.29
N ALA A 101 12.11 0.96 15.78
CA ALA A 101 10.67 0.74 15.62
C ALA A 101 10.10 1.28 14.30
N ASP A 102 10.91 2.02 13.55
CA ASP A 102 10.56 2.86 12.41
C ASP A 102 11.05 2.28 11.07
N TRP A 103 11.29 0.97 11.01
CA TRP A 103 11.66 0.26 9.78
C TRP A 103 10.53 0.16 8.75
N ASN A 104 9.30 0.52 9.11
CA ASN A 104 8.12 0.40 8.26
C ASN A 104 7.46 1.77 8.02
N GLN A 105 8.25 2.79 7.67
CA GLN A 105 7.74 4.10 7.28
C GLN A 105 7.08 4.05 5.89
N SER A 106 6.17 4.99 5.65
CA SER A 106 5.54 5.23 4.35
C SER A 106 5.74 6.68 3.94
N ALA A 107 5.57 6.97 2.65
CA ALA A 107 5.55 8.35 2.17
C ALA A 107 4.53 9.17 3.00
N PRO A 108 4.87 10.41 3.41
CA PRO A 108 3.91 11.30 4.05
C PRO A 108 2.71 11.52 3.14
N VAL A 109 1.52 11.14 3.60
CA VAL A 109 0.28 11.36 2.84
C VAL A 109 -0.21 12.78 3.13
N ASP A 110 -0.39 13.58 2.06
CA ASP A 110 -1.11 14.83 2.17
C ASP A 110 -2.58 14.54 2.49
N SER A 111 -2.95 14.76 3.76
CA SER A 111 -4.30 14.52 4.27
C SER A 111 -5.24 15.72 4.05
N THR A 112 -4.80 16.73 3.30
CA THR A 112 -5.62 17.90 2.98
C THR A 112 -6.84 17.46 2.16
N PRO A 113 -8.08 17.61 2.68
CA PRO A 113 -9.28 17.19 1.96
C PRO A 113 -9.41 17.96 0.65
N LYS A 114 -9.62 17.25 -0.47
CA LYS A 114 -9.89 17.91 -1.75
C LYS A 114 -11.32 18.43 -1.79
N LEU A 115 -11.56 19.47 -2.60
CA LEU A 115 -12.90 20.03 -2.79
C LEU A 115 -13.91 18.98 -3.26
N GLU A 116 -13.47 17.97 -4.01
CA GLU A 116 -14.30 16.87 -4.49
C GLU A 116 -14.76 15.96 -3.36
N ASP A 117 -13.86 15.62 -2.43
CA ASP A 117 -14.20 14.82 -1.24
C ASP A 117 -15.24 15.57 -0.40
N PHE A 118 -15.04 16.88 -0.21
CA PHE A 118 -16.01 17.73 0.49
C PHE A 118 -17.39 17.71 -0.20
N LYS A 119 -17.43 17.91 -1.53
CA LYS A 119 -18.68 17.88 -2.31
C LYS A 119 -19.39 16.54 -2.19
N LYS A 120 -18.64 15.44 -2.23
CA LYS A 120 -19.17 14.09 -2.08
C LYS A 120 -19.77 13.90 -0.69
N THR A 121 -19.04 14.26 0.37
CA THR A 121 -19.54 14.14 1.76
C THR A 121 -20.82 14.92 1.97
N VAL A 122 -20.90 16.17 1.47
CA VAL A 122 -22.12 16.98 1.58
C VAL A 122 -23.27 16.37 0.79
N SER A 123 -22.99 15.87 -0.42
CA SER A 123 -24.02 15.23 -1.27
C SER A 123 -24.57 13.96 -0.64
N ASP A 124 -23.71 13.09 -0.11
CA ASP A 124 -24.09 11.84 0.56
C ASP A 124 -24.93 12.14 1.81
N TYR A 125 -24.57 13.16 2.58
CA TYR A 125 -25.33 13.60 3.74
C TYR A 125 -26.73 14.10 3.36
N LEU A 126 -26.83 14.98 2.36
CA LEU A 126 -28.12 15.50 1.89
C LEU A 126 -29.01 14.40 1.31
N ALA A 127 -28.43 13.45 0.58
CA ALA A 127 -29.15 12.29 0.05
C ALA A 127 -29.72 11.42 1.19
N TRP A 128 -28.92 11.17 2.23
CA TRP A 128 -29.36 10.47 3.44
C TRP A 128 -30.48 11.23 4.17
N GLU A 129 -30.38 12.55 4.32
CA GLU A 129 -31.39 13.37 4.98
C GLU A 129 -32.71 13.37 4.21
N ALA A 130 -32.66 13.53 2.89
CA ALA A 130 -33.82 13.42 2.01
C ALA A 130 -34.49 12.04 2.12
N ALA A 131 -33.70 10.96 2.11
CA ALA A 131 -34.21 9.60 2.28
C ALA A 131 -34.89 9.41 3.65
N LYS A 132 -34.34 9.98 4.72
CA LYS A 132 -34.92 9.94 6.07
C LYS A 132 -36.27 10.67 6.13
N LEU A 133 -36.37 11.84 5.51
CA LEU A 133 -37.62 12.62 5.44
C LEU A 133 -38.72 11.89 4.65
N LEU A 134 -38.37 11.27 3.52
CA LEU A 134 -39.29 10.47 2.72
C LEU A 134 -39.78 9.25 3.49
N LYS A 135 -38.88 8.57 4.20
CA LYS A 135 -39.22 7.40 5.03
C LYS A 135 -40.15 7.77 6.19
N ASN A 136 -39.97 8.95 6.79
CA ASN A 136 -40.86 9.47 7.84
C ASN A 136 -42.24 9.91 7.31
N LYS A 137 -42.36 10.29 6.03
CA LYS A 137 -43.65 10.65 5.40
C LYS A 137 -44.44 9.43 4.89
N GLY A 138 -43.81 8.27 4.74
CA GLY A 138 -44.43 7.02 4.28
C GLY A 138 -45.21 6.25 5.35
N THR A 139 -45.24 6.70 6.60
CA THR A 139 -46.02 6.06 7.68
C THR A 139 -47.30 6.85 7.96
N MET A 140 -48.26 6.80 7.05
CA MET A 140 -49.66 7.05 7.37
C MET A 140 -50.34 5.68 7.56
N PRO A 141 -50.94 5.38 8.73
CA PRO A 141 -51.66 4.14 8.92
C PRO A 141 -52.95 4.22 8.09
N GLY A 142 -53.06 3.37 7.07
CA GLY A 142 -54.32 3.13 6.37
C GLY A 142 -55.31 2.50 7.35
N LYS A 143 -56.43 3.19 7.57
CA LYS A 143 -57.68 2.62 8.07
C LYS A 143 -58.31 1.73 6.99
#